data_AF-A0A929WCN2-F1
#
_entry.id   AF-A0A929WCN2-F1
#
_cell.length_a   1.000
_cell.length_b   1.000
_cell.length_c   1.000
_cell.angle_alpha   90.00
_cell.angle_beta   90.00
_cell.angle_gamma   90.00
#
_symmetry.space_group_name_H-M   'P 1'
#
loop_
_entity.id
_entity.type
_entity.pdbx_description
1 polymer ?
#
loop_
_entity_poly.entity_id
_entity_poly.type
_entity_poly.pdbx_seq_one_letter_code
_entity_poly.pdbx_strand_id
1 'polypeptide(L)'
;MGGKSFSQSSLFPEGAYWYTPLRLSQGERKLAVSGLIDTGCSFCVVDSTFAVDSCRLSGAALTTSYTRAANGDRVKVHTGVLDRVDFCGTTFLGVKCLVVDLKGKFFAYAPNFIVGENLLSAQPLCFDLRNRRLSVGEREGEPVVVLHWQTRESRDGTFTKGIYLKGRVGNKKVRFFLDSGGRYNKVNSNLLPAEGREQ
;
A
#
# COMPACT_ATOMS: atom_id res chain seq x y z
N MET A 1 3.72 -3.87 36.85
CA MET A 1 3.18 -4.20 35.52
C MET A 1 4.11 -3.56 34.49
N GLY A 2 4.90 -4.37 33.78
CA GLY A 2 5.79 -3.86 32.72
C GLY A 2 4.96 -3.54 31.48
N GLY A 3 4.85 -2.25 31.13
CA GLY A 3 4.17 -1.84 29.92
C GLY A 3 4.86 -2.44 28.70
N LYS A 4 4.12 -3.16 27.85
CA LYS A 4 4.62 -3.56 26.53
C LYS A 4 4.92 -2.29 25.73
N SER A 5 6.20 -2.02 25.51
CA SER A 5 6.63 -0.99 24.56
C SER A 5 6.33 -1.49 23.15
N PHE A 6 5.20 -1.08 22.58
CA PHE A 6 4.90 -1.33 21.18
C PHE A 6 5.76 -0.42 20.32
N SER A 7 6.41 -0.98 19.29
CA SER A 7 7.12 -0.15 18.33
C SER A 7 6.15 0.75 17.58
N GLN A 8 6.58 1.97 17.32
CA GLN A 8 5.80 3.01 16.68
C GLN A 8 6.61 3.76 15.62
N SER A 9 5.90 4.30 14.64
CA SER A 9 6.41 5.18 13.59
C SER A 9 5.48 6.39 13.46
N SER A 10 6.00 7.50 12.95
CA SER A 10 5.17 8.65 12.62
C SER A 10 4.37 8.39 11.34
N LEU A 11 3.15 8.93 11.29
CA LEU A 11 2.36 9.07 10.07
C LEU A 11 2.28 10.55 9.70
N PHE A 12 2.57 10.90 8.47
CA PHE A 12 2.46 12.29 8.03
C PHE A 12 1.76 12.38 6.68
N PRO A 13 0.93 13.42 6.48
CA PRO A 13 0.24 13.63 5.23
C PRO A 13 1.16 14.34 4.23
N GLU A 14 1.08 13.94 2.95
CA GLU A 14 1.62 14.68 1.82
C GLU A 14 0.56 14.74 0.72
N GLY A 15 -0.03 15.92 0.52
CA GLY A 15 -1.23 16.06 -0.29
C GLY A 15 -2.40 15.26 0.29
N ALA A 16 -2.95 14.34 -0.50
CA ALA A 16 -4.07 13.47 -0.11
C ALA A 16 -3.63 12.11 0.47
N TYR A 17 -2.33 11.91 0.64
CA TYR A 17 -1.74 10.61 0.92
C TYR A 17 -1.08 10.57 2.30
N TRP A 18 -0.94 9.36 2.84
CA TRP A 18 -0.29 9.12 4.13
C TRP A 18 1.03 8.38 3.95
N TYR A 19 2.05 8.92 4.60
CA TYR A 19 3.42 8.41 4.55
C TYR A 19 3.92 8.06 5.95
N THR A 20 4.90 7.16 5.98
CA THR A 20 5.67 6.77 7.17
C THR A 20 7.14 6.72 6.82
N PRO A 21 8.07 7.09 7.73
CA PRO A 21 9.47 6.80 7.51
C PRO A 21 9.71 5.28 7.55
N LEU A 22 10.68 4.82 6.76
CA LEU A 22 11.19 3.45 6.78
C LEU A 22 12.67 3.43 6.36
N ARG A 23 13.32 2.28 6.56
CA ARG A 23 14.68 2.05 6.07
C ARG A 23 14.70 0.88 5.11
N LEU A 24 15.29 1.10 3.94
CA LEU A 24 15.55 0.06 2.94
C LEU A 24 17.03 -0.32 3.03
N SER A 25 17.35 -1.60 2.89
CA SER A 25 18.74 -2.02 2.67
C SER A 25 18.86 -2.93 1.45
N GLN A 26 19.96 -2.75 0.71
CA GLN A 26 20.36 -3.60 -0.40
C GLN A 26 21.88 -3.69 -0.44
N GLY A 27 22.42 -4.89 -0.21
CA GLY A 27 23.82 -5.10 0.11
C GLY A 27 24.27 -4.17 1.24
N GLU A 28 25.36 -3.44 1.02
CA GLU A 28 25.91 -2.48 1.99
C GLU A 28 25.12 -1.15 2.07
N ARG A 29 24.18 -0.92 1.16
CA ARG A 29 23.42 0.35 1.12
C ARG A 29 22.30 0.34 2.14
N LYS A 30 22.17 1.44 2.88
CA LYS A 30 21.06 1.72 3.80
C LYS A 30 20.45 3.06 3.43
N LEU A 31 19.16 3.07 3.13
CA LEU A 31 18.44 4.23 2.62
C LEU A 31 17.30 4.55 3.57
N ALA A 32 17.26 5.78 4.09
CA ALA A 32 16.10 6.30 4.78
C ALA A 32 15.14 6.88 3.74
N VAL A 33 13.89 6.42 3.73
CA VAL A 33 12.87 6.88 2.76
C VAL A 33 11.53 7.08 3.44
N SER A 34 10.68 7.86 2.80
CA SER A 34 9.27 7.99 3.12
C SER A 34 8.47 7.05 2.23
N GLY A 35 7.67 6.18 2.83
CA GLY A 35 6.84 5.22 2.12
C GLY A 35 5.38 5.62 2.13
N LEU A 36 4.76 5.67 0.96
CA LEU A 36 3.32 5.79 0.82
C LEU A 36 2.66 4.53 1.39
N ILE A 37 1.66 4.67 2.26
CA ILE A 37 0.87 3.53 2.72
C ILE A 37 -0.27 3.26 1.74
N ASP A 38 -0.27 2.07 1.13
CA ASP A 38 -1.23 1.71 0.09
C ASP A 38 -1.85 0.33 0.36
N THR A 39 -3.04 0.33 0.97
CA THR A 39 -3.85 -0.89 1.16
C THR A 39 -4.43 -1.44 -0.15
N GLY A 40 -4.36 -0.66 -1.23
CA GLY A 40 -4.77 -1.01 -2.58
C GLY A 40 -3.76 -1.87 -3.35
N CYS A 41 -2.52 -1.95 -2.87
CA CYS A 41 -1.43 -2.63 -3.58
C CYS A 41 -1.05 -3.96 -2.94
N SER A 42 -0.97 -5.05 -3.72
CA SER A 42 -0.60 -6.39 -3.21
C SER A 42 0.86 -6.50 -2.77
N PHE A 43 1.77 -5.81 -3.45
CA PHE A 43 3.19 -5.83 -3.17
C PHE A 43 3.68 -4.42 -2.93
N CYS A 44 4.76 -4.27 -2.18
CA CYS A 44 5.50 -3.03 -2.16
C CYS A 44 5.91 -2.62 -3.58
N VAL A 45 5.99 -1.32 -3.83
CA VAL A 45 6.38 -0.77 -5.13
C VAL A 45 7.56 0.16 -4.94
N VAL A 46 8.54 0.06 -5.82
CA VAL A 46 9.68 0.97 -5.86
C VAL A 46 9.66 1.72 -7.19
N ASP A 47 9.93 3.03 -7.13
CA ASP A 47 10.10 3.85 -8.33
C ASP A 47 11.26 3.31 -9.18
N SER A 48 11.09 3.19 -10.50
CA SER A 48 12.08 2.55 -11.37
C SER A 48 13.42 3.29 -11.37
N THR A 49 13.42 4.62 -11.35
CA THR A 49 14.66 5.40 -11.28
C THR A 49 15.33 5.22 -9.93
N PHE A 50 14.56 5.30 -8.85
CA PHE A 50 15.08 5.05 -7.49
C PHE A 50 15.63 3.63 -7.32
N ALA A 51 14.96 2.62 -7.92
CA ALA A 51 15.37 1.24 -7.90
C ALA A 51 16.76 1.04 -8.50
N VAL A 52 17.03 1.66 -9.66
CA VAL A 52 18.33 1.58 -10.33
C VAL A 52 19.40 2.38 -9.59
N ASP A 53 19.14 3.68 -9.35
CA ASP A 53 20.17 4.61 -8.88
C ASP A 53 20.53 4.38 -7.41
N SER A 54 19.51 4.16 -6.58
CA SER A 54 19.63 4.07 -5.13
C SER A 54 19.68 2.63 -4.66
N CYS A 55 18.78 1.77 -5.14
CA CYS A 55 18.75 0.36 -4.71
C CYS A 55 19.64 -0.57 -5.55
N ARG A 56 20.20 -0.14 -6.69
CA ARG A 56 20.95 -1.02 -7.63
C ARG A 56 20.18 -2.26 -8.10
N LEU A 57 18.85 -2.16 -8.13
CA LEU A 57 17.98 -3.17 -8.71
C LEU A 57 17.87 -2.92 -10.22
N SER A 58 18.71 -3.59 -11.01
CA SER A 58 18.71 -3.48 -12.47
C SER A 58 19.13 -4.78 -13.16
N GLY A 59 18.85 -4.88 -14.46
CA GLY A 59 19.30 -6.00 -15.30
C GLY A 59 18.88 -7.36 -14.74
N ALA A 60 19.87 -8.23 -14.49
CA ALA A 60 19.67 -9.60 -13.98
C ALA A 60 19.03 -9.67 -12.59
N ALA A 61 19.06 -8.59 -11.80
CA ALA A 61 18.37 -8.52 -10.51
C ALA A 61 16.84 -8.34 -10.65
N LEU A 62 16.35 -8.06 -11.86
CA LEU A 62 14.93 -7.87 -12.14
C LEU A 62 14.35 -9.06 -12.89
N THR A 63 13.20 -9.54 -12.42
CA THR A 63 12.41 -10.57 -13.11
C THR A 63 11.19 -9.94 -13.76
N THR A 64 10.96 -10.25 -15.04
CA THR A 64 9.72 -9.87 -15.74
C THR A 64 8.57 -10.68 -15.18
N SER A 65 7.48 -10.00 -14.85
CA SER A 65 6.22 -10.60 -14.40
C SER A 65 5.02 -9.91 -15.06
N TYR A 66 3.82 -10.36 -14.71
CA TYR A 66 2.58 -9.76 -15.16
C TYR A 66 1.66 -9.56 -13.97
N THR A 67 1.01 -8.40 -13.91
CA THR A 67 -0.02 -8.09 -12.91
C THR A 67 -1.25 -7.52 -13.59
N ARG A 68 -2.32 -7.29 -12.85
CA ARG A 68 -3.49 -6.55 -13.33
C ARG A 68 -3.41 -5.10 -12.88
N ALA A 69 -3.61 -4.19 -13.82
CA ALA A 69 -3.82 -2.78 -13.50
C ALA A 69 -5.22 -2.56 -12.91
N ALA A 70 -5.45 -1.36 -12.36
CA ALA A 70 -6.74 -1.01 -11.73
C ALA A 70 -7.94 -1.07 -12.70
N ASN A 71 -7.70 -0.99 -14.01
CA ASN A 71 -8.73 -1.16 -15.05
C ASN A 71 -8.96 -2.63 -15.46
N GLY A 72 -8.23 -3.58 -14.88
CA GLY A 72 -8.31 -5.01 -15.15
C GLY A 72 -7.31 -5.52 -16.20
N ASP A 73 -6.61 -4.61 -16.90
CA ASP A 73 -5.68 -4.98 -17.96
C ASP A 73 -4.50 -5.75 -17.41
N ARG A 74 -4.11 -6.80 -18.12
CA ARG A 74 -2.87 -7.51 -17.83
C ARG A 74 -1.69 -6.68 -18.32
N VAL A 75 -0.89 -6.20 -17.40
CA VAL A 75 0.27 -5.34 -17.68
C VAL A 75 1.57 -6.06 -17.35
N LYS A 76 2.54 -5.93 -18.25
CA LYS A 76 3.91 -6.37 -18.01
C LYS A 76 4.53 -5.48 -16.94
N VAL A 77 5.16 -6.10 -15.94
CA VAL A 77 5.86 -5.40 -14.86
C VAL A 77 7.21 -6.03 -14.60
N HIS A 78 8.11 -5.27 -13.99
CA HIS A 78 9.35 -5.80 -13.44
C HIS A 78 9.20 -6.01 -11.94
N THR A 79 9.89 -7.01 -11.41
CA THR A 79 9.92 -7.30 -9.98
C THR A 79 11.37 -7.43 -9.54
N GLY A 80 11.68 -6.89 -8.37
CA GLY A 80 12.97 -7.01 -7.71
C GLY A 80 12.79 -7.43 -6.25
N VAL A 81 13.87 -7.81 -5.59
CA VAL A 81 13.85 -8.18 -4.17
C VAL A 81 14.80 -7.25 -3.43
N LEU A 82 14.28 -6.54 -2.43
CA LEU A 82 15.08 -5.80 -1.47
C LEU A 82 15.51 -6.74 -0.35
N ASP A 83 16.79 -6.68 0.03
CA ASP A 83 17.33 -7.56 1.07
C ASP A 83 16.62 -7.33 2.41
N ARG A 84 16.33 -6.06 2.74
CA ARG A 84 15.71 -5.68 4.01
C ARG A 84 14.83 -4.44 3.90
N VAL A 85 13.68 -4.46 4.58
CA VAL A 85 12.84 -3.29 4.85
C VAL A 85 12.52 -3.23 6.33
N ASP A 86 12.90 -2.14 6.99
CA ASP A 86 12.51 -1.85 8.37
C ASP A 86 11.30 -0.92 8.38
N PHE A 87 10.17 -1.45 8.85
CA PHE A 87 8.88 -0.79 8.82
C PHE A 87 8.15 -0.97 10.15
N CYS A 88 7.80 0.15 10.80
CA CYS A 88 7.07 0.19 12.08
C CYS A 88 7.70 -0.69 13.19
N GLY A 89 9.02 -0.80 13.23
CA GLY A 89 9.74 -1.65 14.20
C GLY A 89 9.82 -3.13 13.86
N THR A 90 9.30 -3.52 12.71
CA THR A 90 9.45 -4.86 12.18
C THR A 90 10.43 -4.84 11.03
N THR A 91 11.35 -5.80 11.07
CA THR A 91 12.29 -6.05 9.99
C THR A 91 11.72 -7.12 9.07
N PHE A 92 11.60 -6.79 7.80
CA PHE A 92 11.24 -7.72 6.74
C PHE A 92 12.48 -8.01 5.89
N LEU A 93 12.73 -9.29 5.60
CA LEU A 93 13.85 -9.72 4.76
C LEU A 93 13.34 -10.24 3.41
N GLY A 94 14.13 -10.08 2.35
CA GLY A 94 13.78 -10.59 1.02
C GLY A 94 12.45 -10.04 0.50
N VAL A 95 12.25 -8.73 0.61
CA VAL A 95 11.00 -8.06 0.28
C VAL A 95 10.85 -7.93 -1.23
N LYS A 96 9.98 -8.76 -1.80
CA LYS A 96 9.58 -8.64 -3.20
C LYS A 96 8.83 -7.32 -3.44
N CYS A 97 9.30 -6.58 -4.43
CA CYS A 97 8.73 -5.30 -4.86
C CYS A 97 8.40 -5.32 -6.35
N LEU A 98 7.33 -4.64 -6.74
CA LEU A 98 7.13 -4.22 -8.13
C LEU A 98 8.03 -3.02 -8.43
N VAL A 99 8.64 -3.01 -9.61
CA VAL A 99 9.42 -1.87 -10.10
C VAL A 99 8.61 -1.17 -11.17
N VAL A 100 8.22 0.07 -10.90
CA VAL A 100 7.27 0.84 -11.71
C VAL A 100 7.77 2.26 -11.86
N ASP A 101 7.58 2.87 -13.03
CA ASP A 101 7.76 4.32 -13.19
C ASP A 101 6.69 5.07 -12.41
N LEU A 102 6.99 5.42 -11.15
CA LEU A 102 6.08 6.14 -10.28
C LEU A 102 6.15 7.63 -10.58
N LYS A 103 7.33 8.15 -10.91
CA LYS A 103 7.52 9.57 -11.30
C LYS A 103 6.74 9.95 -12.54
N GLY A 104 6.71 9.09 -13.57
CA GLY A 104 5.88 9.29 -14.75
C GLY A 104 4.38 9.20 -14.48
N LYS A 105 3.95 8.56 -13.39
CA LYS A 105 2.52 8.36 -13.03
C LYS A 105 1.98 9.40 -12.04
N PHE A 106 2.77 9.78 -11.05
CA PHE A 106 2.37 10.65 -9.94
C PHE A 106 3.04 12.03 -10.00
N PHE A 107 3.94 12.25 -10.95
CA PHE A 107 4.66 13.51 -11.15
C PHE A 107 5.28 14.03 -9.84
N ALA A 108 4.91 15.24 -9.41
CA ALA A 108 5.45 15.90 -8.23
C ALA A 108 5.14 15.18 -6.90
N TYR A 109 4.16 14.28 -6.87
CA TYR A 109 3.76 13.53 -5.66
C TYR A 109 4.27 12.09 -5.66
N ALA A 110 5.17 11.75 -6.59
CA ALA A 110 5.60 10.38 -6.77
C ALA A 110 6.43 9.87 -5.58
N PRO A 111 5.96 8.85 -4.85
CA PRO A 111 6.77 8.24 -3.81
C PRO A 111 7.93 7.46 -4.45
N ASN A 112 9.08 7.43 -3.78
CA ASN A 112 10.14 6.48 -4.14
C ASN A 112 9.77 5.05 -3.76
N PHE A 113 8.90 4.89 -2.75
CA PHE A 113 8.49 3.59 -2.22
C PHE A 113 7.03 3.59 -1.77
N ILE A 114 6.32 2.52 -2.07
CA ILE A 114 4.95 2.24 -1.62
C ILE A 114 5.00 0.99 -0.74
N VAL A 115 4.44 1.08 0.46
CA VAL A 115 4.24 -0.05 1.38
C VAL A 115 2.92 -0.72 1.02
N GLY A 116 3.01 -1.91 0.44
CA GLY A 116 1.85 -2.71 0.04
C GLY A 116 1.44 -3.75 1.07
N GLU A 117 0.40 -4.52 0.72
CA GLU A 117 -0.21 -5.58 1.51
C GLU A 117 0.80 -6.60 2.06
N ASN A 118 1.82 -6.97 1.27
CA ASN A 118 2.85 -7.93 1.72
C ASN A 118 3.61 -7.51 2.99
N LEU A 119 3.62 -6.23 3.34
CA LEU A 119 4.12 -5.73 4.62
C LEU A 119 2.98 -5.32 5.56
N LEU A 120 1.94 -4.65 5.03
CA LEU A 120 0.83 -4.13 5.84
C LEU A 120 -0.05 -5.21 6.48
N SER A 121 -0.09 -6.42 5.91
CA SER A 121 -0.89 -7.53 6.42
C SER A 121 -0.10 -8.51 7.29
N ALA A 122 1.21 -8.35 7.37
CA ALA A 122 2.09 -9.29 8.06
C ALA A 122 1.93 -9.27 9.58
N GLN A 123 1.38 -8.17 10.12
CA GLN A 123 1.07 -8.03 11.54
C GLN A 123 -0.08 -7.02 11.73
N PRO A 124 -0.79 -7.07 12.88
CA PRO A 124 -1.75 -6.04 13.23
C PRO A 124 -1.07 -4.68 13.34
N LEU A 125 -1.64 -3.67 12.68
CA LEU A 125 -1.17 -2.29 12.71
C LEU A 125 -2.30 -1.39 13.21
N CYS A 126 -2.00 -0.54 14.17
CA CYS A 126 -2.90 0.49 14.65
C CYS A 126 -2.55 1.83 13.98
N PHE A 127 -3.50 2.34 13.20
CA PHE A 127 -3.43 3.64 12.54
C PHE A 127 -4.15 4.70 13.36
N ASP A 128 -3.38 5.48 14.12
CA ASP A 128 -3.89 6.63 14.88
C ASP A 128 -3.64 7.90 14.05
N LEU A 129 -4.55 8.18 13.12
CA LEU A 129 -4.44 9.35 12.23
C LEU A 129 -4.55 10.67 12.99
N ARG A 130 -5.28 10.70 14.11
CA ARG A 130 -5.43 11.90 14.95
C ARG A 130 -4.10 12.29 15.56
N ASN A 131 -3.39 11.32 16.15
CA ASN A 131 -2.09 11.55 16.77
C ASN A 131 -0.92 11.30 15.82
N ARG A 132 -1.20 11.09 14.52
CA ARG A 132 -0.19 10.91 13.47
C ARG A 132 0.80 9.79 13.80
N ARG A 133 0.26 8.64 14.24
CA ARG A 133 1.05 7.51 14.72
C ARG A 133 0.61 6.20 14.08
N LEU A 134 1.59 5.43 13.65
CA LEU A 134 1.46 4.03 13.29
C LEU A 134 2.14 3.18 14.36
N SER A 135 1.50 2.13 14.83
CA SER A 135 2.09 1.23 15.84
C SER A 135 1.72 -0.22 15.57
N VAL A 136 2.55 -1.13 16.08
CA VAL A 136 2.28 -2.57 16.02
C VAL A 136 1.29 -2.95 17.10
N GLY A 137 0.33 -3.81 16.78
CA GLY A 137 -0.65 -4.35 17.72
C GLY A 137 -1.89 -3.47 17.91
N GLU A 138 -2.68 -3.83 18.92
CA GLU A 138 -3.89 -3.12 19.30
C GLU A 138 -3.59 -2.07 20.37
N ARG A 139 -4.34 -0.97 20.34
CA ARG A 139 -4.27 0.05 21.40
C ARG A 139 -5.25 -0.35 22.51
N GLU A 140 -4.75 -0.54 23.73
CA GLU A 140 -5.60 -0.83 24.89
C GLU A 140 -6.54 0.36 25.19
N GLY A 141 -7.82 0.06 25.46
CA GLY A 141 -8.75 0.99 26.13
C GLY A 141 -9.56 1.96 25.25
N GLU A 142 -9.39 2.01 23.93
CA GLU A 142 -10.26 2.78 23.04
C GLU A 142 -11.04 1.87 22.09
N PRO A 143 -12.28 2.20 21.71
CA PRO A 143 -13.01 1.46 20.68
C PRO A 143 -12.27 1.63 19.33
N VAL A 144 -11.48 0.63 18.97
CA VAL A 144 -10.79 0.56 17.68
C VAL A 144 -11.66 -0.14 16.65
N VAL A 145 -11.83 0.48 15.48
CA VAL A 145 -12.41 -0.19 14.33
C VAL A 145 -11.36 -1.13 13.76
N VAL A 146 -11.57 -2.44 13.91
CA VAL A 146 -10.67 -3.45 13.35
C VAL A 146 -11.06 -3.73 11.90
N LEU A 147 -10.09 -3.53 11.00
CA LEU A 147 -10.24 -3.83 9.57
C LEU A 147 -9.45 -5.09 9.24
N HIS A 148 -10.11 -6.06 8.62
CA HIS A 148 -9.50 -7.34 8.26
C HIS A 148 -9.17 -7.39 6.76
N TRP A 149 -7.95 -7.84 6.47
CA TRP A 149 -7.58 -8.33 5.14
C TRP A 149 -8.43 -9.54 4.78
N GLN A 150 -8.95 -9.55 3.56
CA GLN A 150 -9.76 -10.62 3.01
C GLN A 150 -9.14 -11.04 1.68
N THR A 151 -9.01 -12.34 1.46
CA THR A 151 -8.66 -12.90 0.15
C THR A 151 -9.93 -13.13 -0.64
N ARG A 152 -9.97 -12.62 -1.88
CA ARG A 152 -11.08 -12.83 -2.80
C ARG A 152 -10.57 -13.39 -4.11
N GLU A 153 -11.20 -14.46 -4.56
CA GLU A 153 -11.05 -14.95 -5.91
C GLU A 153 -11.82 -14.04 -6.88
N SER A 154 -11.17 -13.62 -7.95
CA SER A 154 -11.79 -12.98 -9.10
C SER A 154 -12.32 -14.04 -10.06
N ARG A 155 -13.20 -13.64 -10.99
CA ARG A 155 -13.89 -14.54 -11.93
C ARG A 155 -12.96 -15.34 -12.84
N ASP A 156 -11.71 -14.91 -12.96
CA ASP A 156 -10.66 -15.53 -13.77
C ASP A 156 -9.68 -16.38 -12.93
N GLY A 157 -10.03 -16.68 -11.66
CA GLY A 157 -9.23 -17.50 -10.76
C GLY A 157 -8.03 -16.78 -10.13
N THR A 158 -7.84 -15.47 -10.36
CA THR A 158 -6.81 -14.71 -9.63
C THR A 158 -7.29 -14.32 -8.25
N PHE A 159 -6.39 -14.15 -7.28
CA PHE A 159 -6.77 -13.77 -5.92
C PHE A 159 -6.32 -12.34 -5.64
N THR A 160 -7.25 -11.52 -5.16
CA THR A 160 -6.96 -10.19 -4.62
C THR A 160 -7.09 -10.25 -3.11
N LYS A 161 -5.99 -9.99 -2.40
CA LYS A 161 -6.01 -9.76 -0.96
C LYS A 161 -6.17 -8.27 -0.70
N GLY A 162 -7.13 -7.92 0.13
CA GLY A 162 -7.58 -6.55 0.26
C GLY A 162 -8.50 -6.32 1.44
N ILE A 163 -8.72 -5.07 1.82
CA ILE A 163 -9.71 -4.71 2.84
C ILE A 163 -11.00 -4.31 2.13
N TYR A 164 -12.10 -5.01 2.41
CA TYR A 164 -13.41 -4.74 1.81
C TYR A 164 -14.44 -4.37 2.86
N LEU A 165 -14.95 -3.14 2.76
CA LEU A 165 -15.99 -2.61 3.63
C LEU A 165 -17.37 -2.89 3.01
N LYS A 166 -18.33 -3.34 3.82
CA LYS A 166 -19.71 -3.50 3.39
C LYS A 166 -20.46 -2.18 3.57
N GLY A 167 -21.25 -1.78 2.58
CA GLY A 167 -22.03 -0.56 2.67
C GLY A 167 -23.19 -0.51 1.67
N ARG A 168 -23.73 0.68 1.45
CA ARG A 168 -24.82 0.93 0.50
C ARG A 168 -24.55 2.19 -0.31
N VAL A 169 -24.96 2.18 -1.57
CA VAL A 169 -25.11 3.38 -2.41
C VAL A 169 -26.57 3.41 -2.85
N GLY A 170 -27.31 4.45 -2.41
CA GLY A 170 -28.76 4.44 -2.46
C GLY A 170 -29.34 3.16 -1.82
N ASN A 171 -30.20 2.46 -2.56
CA ASN A 171 -30.81 1.21 -2.10
C ASN A 171 -29.99 -0.06 -2.41
N LYS A 172 -28.83 0.07 -3.06
CA LYS A 172 -28.01 -1.07 -3.48
C LYS A 172 -26.97 -1.40 -2.41
N LYS A 173 -26.92 -2.66 -1.97
CA LYS A 173 -25.83 -3.18 -1.13
C LYS A 173 -24.57 -3.30 -1.98
N VAL A 174 -23.47 -2.73 -1.50
CA VAL A 174 -22.19 -2.71 -2.22
C VAL A 174 -21.04 -3.08 -1.29
N ARG A 175 -19.88 -3.41 -1.88
CA ARG A 175 -18.62 -3.53 -1.16
C ARG A 175 -17.65 -2.47 -1.69
N PHE A 176 -17.00 -1.77 -0.78
CA PHE A 176 -15.95 -0.80 -1.08
C PHE A 176 -14.61 -1.46 -0.84
N PHE A 177 -13.74 -1.42 -1.84
CA PHE A 177 -12.33 -1.75 -1.65
C PHE A 177 -11.65 -0.55 -1.01
N LEU A 178 -11.02 -0.74 0.15
CA LEU A 178 -10.30 0.31 0.83
C LEU A 178 -8.91 0.42 0.24
N ASP A 179 -8.68 1.51 -0.48
CA ASP A 179 -7.43 1.83 -1.16
C ASP A 179 -6.90 3.16 -0.59
N SER A 180 -5.96 3.09 0.34
CA SER A 180 -5.33 4.28 0.93
C SER A 180 -4.34 4.99 0.00
N GLY A 181 -3.92 4.34 -1.10
CA GLY A 181 -3.14 4.95 -2.18
C GLY A 181 -4.00 5.68 -3.22
N GLY A 182 -5.33 5.55 -3.13
CA GLY A 182 -6.29 6.22 -4.01
C GLY A 182 -6.61 7.64 -3.55
N ARG A 183 -6.41 8.63 -4.43
CA ARG A 183 -6.78 10.04 -4.15
C ARG A 183 -8.29 10.29 -4.13
N TYR A 184 -9.05 9.55 -4.93
CA TYR A 184 -10.48 9.76 -5.11
C TYR A 184 -11.24 8.45 -4.97
N ASN A 185 -12.44 8.53 -4.40
CA ASN A 185 -13.38 7.42 -4.40
C ASN A 185 -13.85 7.15 -5.84
N LYS A 186 -13.71 5.90 -6.29
CA LYS A 186 -14.27 5.44 -7.56
C LYS A 186 -15.51 4.62 -7.27
N VAL A 187 -16.63 5.05 -7.84
CA VAL A 187 -17.91 4.35 -7.75
C VAL A 187 -18.31 3.92 -9.16
N ASN A 188 -18.81 2.69 -9.30
CA ASN A 188 -19.33 2.21 -10.56
C ASN A 188 -20.51 3.11 -10.99
N SER A 189 -20.50 3.62 -12.22
CA SER A 189 -21.53 4.53 -12.74
C SER A 189 -22.94 3.96 -12.64
N ASN A 190 -23.10 2.62 -12.67
CA ASN A 190 -24.38 1.95 -12.53
C ASN A 190 -24.96 2.02 -11.09
N LEU A 191 -24.17 2.49 -10.12
CA LEU A 191 -24.58 2.73 -8.74
C LEU A 191 -24.98 4.19 -8.50
N LEU A 192 -24.59 5.11 -9.38
CA LEU A 192 -25.00 6.50 -9.30
C LEU A 192 -26.46 6.62 -9.73
N PRO A 193 -27.24 7.55 -9.14
CA PRO A 193 -28.58 7.84 -9.62
C PRO A 193 -28.52 8.22 -11.11
N ALA A 194 -29.51 7.76 -11.88
CA ALA A 194 -29.74 8.32 -13.20
C ALA A 194 -30.18 9.78 -12.98
N GLU A 195 -29.47 10.72 -13.61
CA GLU A 195 -29.73 12.17 -13.68
C GLU A 195 -28.90 13.09 -12.75
N GLY A 196 -28.41 14.17 -13.37
CA GLY A 196 -27.58 15.21 -12.77
C GLY A 196 -26.23 15.47 -13.47
N ARG A 197 -26.14 15.40 -14.81
CA ARG A 197 -25.06 16.09 -15.54
C ARG A 197 -25.60 17.45 -15.96
N GLU A 198 -25.29 18.51 -15.21
CA GLU A 198 -25.31 19.85 -15.80
C GLU A 198 -24.19 19.90 -16.85
N GLN A 199 -24.55 20.38 -18.05
CA GLN A 199 -23.62 20.64 -19.15
C GLN A 199 -22.81 21.90 -18.87
#